data_AF-A0A540L596-F1
#
_entry.id   AF-A0A540L596-F1
#
_cell.length_a   1.000
_cell.length_b   1.000
_cell.length_c   1.000
_cell.angle_alpha   90.00
_cell.angle_beta   90.00
_cell.angle_gamma   90.00
#
_symmetry.space_group_name_H-M   'P 1'
#
loop_
_entity.id
_entity.type
_entity.pdbx_description
1 polymer ?
#
loop_
_entity_poly.entity_id
_entity_poly.type
_entity_poly.pdbx_seq_one_letter_code
_entity_poly.pdbx_strand_id
1 'polypeptide(L)' 'MDQIYFAALHKAGAYKHLMNEEDIENLKWLKVFNKYDLYSKSKVRIDVEKVKPYYLSLIEKYFPAKLRW' A
#
# COMPACT_ATOMS: atom_id res chain seq x y z
N MET A 1 -11.44 11.26 4.65
CA MET A 1 -10.93 11.16 6.04
C MET A 1 -10.11 9.89 6.03
N ASP A 2 -8.98 9.98 5.35
CA ASP A 2 -8.29 8.80 4.85
C ASP A 2 -7.35 8.35 5.95
N GLN A 3 -7.67 7.22 6.57
CA GLN A 3 -6.87 6.60 7.62
C GLN A 3 -5.44 6.40 7.12
N ILE A 4 -4.53 7.27 7.54
CA ILE A 4 -3.09 7.09 7.34
C ILE A 4 -2.64 6.03 8.34
N TYR A 5 -2.81 4.77 7.96
CA TYR A 5 -2.41 3.60 8.73
C TYR A 5 -0.95 3.80 9.20
N PHE A 6 -0.73 3.83 10.52
CA PHE A 6 0.58 3.88 11.17
C PHE A 6 1.50 5.10 10.89
N ALA A 7 0.98 6.26 10.49
CA ALA A 7 1.75 7.51 10.27
C ALA A 7 2.71 7.88 11.42
N ALA A 8 2.30 7.60 12.66
CA ALA A 8 3.10 7.83 13.85
C ALA A 8 4.46 7.12 13.77
N LEU A 9 4.52 5.92 13.18
CA LEU A 9 5.75 5.16 12.98
C LEU A 9 6.55 5.63 11.77
N HIS A 10 5.99 5.53 10.56
CA HIS A 10 6.78 5.70 9.34
C HIS A 10 7.02 7.15 8.92
N LYS A 11 6.23 8.10 9.45
CA LYS A 11 6.39 9.54 9.21
C LYS A 11 6.94 10.26 10.44
N ALA A 12 6.43 9.98 11.64
CA ALA A 12 6.85 10.68 12.88
C ALA A 12 7.89 9.91 13.71
N GLY A 13 8.23 8.67 13.37
CA GLY A 13 9.28 7.90 14.04
C GLY A 13 8.95 7.41 15.45
N ALA A 14 7.69 7.47 15.87
CA ALA A 14 7.21 6.91 17.14
C ALA A 14 7.19 5.38 17.11
N TYR A 15 7.01 4.73 18.26
CA TYR A 15 6.86 3.27 18.39
C TYR A 15 8.06 2.40 17.92
N LYS A 16 9.22 2.99 17.63
CA LYS A 16 10.43 2.22 17.27
C LYS A 16 10.86 1.21 18.33
N HIS A 17 10.54 1.44 19.61
CA HIS A 17 10.84 0.52 20.70
C HIS A 17 9.98 -0.76 20.68
N LEU A 18 8.90 -0.80 19.87
CA LEU A 18 8.06 -1.98 19.68
C LEU A 18 8.47 -2.80 18.44
N MET A 19 9.42 -2.31 17.64
CA MET A 19 9.83 -2.94 16.39
C MET A 19 10.82 -4.07 16.63
N ASN A 20 10.67 -5.16 15.88
CA ASN A 20 11.70 -6.17 15.73
C ASN A 20 12.61 -5.87 14.51
N GLU A 21 13.60 -6.74 14.25
CA GLU A 21 14.53 -6.58 13.13
C GLU A 21 13.82 -6.57 11.77
N GLU A 22 12.83 -7.44 11.57
CA GLU A 22 12.04 -7.52 10.33
C GLU A 22 11.24 -6.22 10.08
N ASP A 23 10.65 -5.64 11.12
CA ASP A 23 9.93 -4.37 11.03
C ASP A 23 10.87 -3.24 10.57
N ILE A 24 12.11 -3.23 11.08
CA ILE A 24 13.12 -2.23 10.73
C ILE A 24 13.49 -2.36 9.25
N GLU A 25 13.70 -3.59 8.79
CA GLU A 25 14.01 -3.86 7.38
C GLU A 25 12.84 -3.51 6.45
N ASN A 26 11.61 -3.80 6.85
CA ASN A 26 10.40 -3.55 6.06
C ASN A 26 9.99 -2.08 6.01
N LEU A 27 10.49 -1.25 6.92
CA LEU A 27 10.17 0.18 6.98
C LEU A 27 10.57 0.92 5.68
N LYS A 28 11.57 0.42 4.95
CA LYS A 28 11.94 0.94 3.62
C LYS A 28 10.83 0.75 2.59
N TRP A 29 10.16 -0.40 2.59
CA TRP A 29 9.06 -0.72 1.66
C TRP A 29 7.81 0.09 1.98
N LEU A 30 7.52 0.27 3.26
CA LEU A 30 6.41 1.11 3.72
C LEU A 30 6.59 2.56 3.26
N LYS A 31 7.81 3.11 3.35
CA LYS A 31 8.12 4.47 2.84
C LYS A 31 7.92 4.58 1.33
N VAL A 32 8.37 3.59 0.55
CA VAL A 32 8.18 3.57 -0.90
C VAL A 32 6.69 3.54 -1.26
N PHE A 33 5.93 2.64 -0.62
CA PHE A 33 4.49 2.54 -0.83
C PHE A 33 3.75 3.85 -0.46
N ASN A 34 4.09 4.44 0.69
CA ASN A 34 3.42 5.64 1.19
C ASN A 34 3.53 6.85 0.23
N LYS A 35 4.62 6.94 -0.54
CA LYS A 35 4.77 7.97 -1.59
C LYS A 35 3.66 7.85 -2.64
N TYR A 36 3.36 6.63 -3.10
CA TYR A 36 2.32 6.43 -4.10
C TYR A 36 0.92 6.61 -3.50
N ASP A 37 0.66 6.07 -2.31
CA ASP A 37 -0.62 6.24 -1.62
C ASP A 37 -0.97 7.72 -1.38
N LEU A 38 0.01 8.52 -0.93
CA LEU A 38 -0.23 9.93 -0.62
C LEU A 38 -0.34 10.81 -1.87
N TYR A 39 0.54 10.60 -2.85
CA TYR A 39 0.71 11.56 -3.95
C TYR A 39 0.07 11.13 -5.28
N SER A 40 -0.50 9.93 -5.39
CA SER A 40 -1.27 9.53 -6.58
C SER A 40 -2.72 10.01 -6.56
N LYS A 41 -3.20 10.55 -5.43
CA LYS A 41 -4.57 11.05 -5.28
C LYS A 41 -4.77 12.28 -6.16
N SER A 42 -5.59 12.12 -7.20
CA SER A 42 -5.92 13.16 -8.18
C SER A 42 -7.42 13.44 -8.21
N LYS A 43 -7.80 14.67 -8.57
CA LYS A 43 -9.19 15.02 -8.89
C LYS A 43 -9.65 14.36 -10.19
N VAL A 44 -8.71 14.08 -11.10
CA VAL A 44 -8.98 13.38 -12.35
C VAL A 44 -9.08 11.90 -12.07
N ARG A 45 -10.21 11.29 -12.46
CA ARG A 45 -10.44 9.85 -12.30
C ARG A 45 -9.72 9.07 -13.40
N ILE A 46 -9.23 7.89 -13.03
CA ILE A 46 -8.67 6.92 -13.96
C ILE A 46 -9.83 6.25 -14.71
N ASP A 47 -9.62 6.01 -16.00
CA ASP A 47 -10.51 5.19 -16.83
C ASP A 47 -10.36 3.71 -16.43
N VAL A 48 -11.31 3.20 -15.65
CA VAL A 48 -11.25 1.87 -15.05
C VAL A 48 -11.22 0.77 -16.10
N GLU A 49 -12.00 0.92 -17.18
CA GLU A 49 -12.10 -0.11 -18.22
C GLU A 49 -10.78 -0.29 -18.99
N LYS A 50 -9.98 0.78 -19.13
CA LYS A 50 -8.65 0.70 -19.74
C LYS A 50 -7.64 -0.04 -18.88
N VAL A 51 -7.67 0.14 -17.56
CA VAL A 51 -6.65 -0.45 -16.66
C VAL A 51 -7.03 -1.84 -16.16
N LYS A 52 -8.32 -2.17 -16.18
CA LYS A 52 -8.87 -3.43 -15.66
C LYS A 52 -8.21 -4.69 -16.22
N PRO A 53 -7.95 -4.84 -17.54
CA PRO A 53 -7.31 -6.06 -18.06
C PRO A 53 -5.92 -6.31 -17.45
N TYR A 54 -5.15 -5.25 -17.23
CA TYR A 54 -3.82 -5.35 -16.61
C TYR A 54 -3.93 -5.82 -15.16
N TYR A 55 -4.78 -5.20 -14.35
CA TYR A 55 -4.91 -5.59 -12.94
C TYR A 55 -5.54 -6.96 -12.75
N LEU A 56 -6.48 -7.39 -13.62
CA LEU A 56 -6.99 -8.76 -13.60
C LEU A 56 -5.89 -9.79 -13.87
N SER A 57 -4.99 -9.52 -14.83
CA SER A 57 -3.84 -10.41 -15.08
C SER A 57 -2.92 -10.57 -13.87
N LEU A 58 -2.78 -9.52 -13.04
CA LEU A 58 -2.03 -9.59 -11.80
C LEU A 58 -2.79 -10.34 -10.71
N ILE A 59 -4.10 -10.12 -10.60
CA ILE A 59 -4.94 -10.83 -9.63
C ILE A 59 -4.88 -12.34 -9.90
N GLU A 60 -5.05 -12.76 -11.14
CA GLU A 60 -4.97 -14.16 -11.56
C GLU A 60 -3.59 -14.78 -11.30
N LYS A 61 -2.51 -13.99 -11.43
CA LYS A 61 -1.15 -14.45 -11.19
C LYS A 61 -0.83 -14.65 -9.70
N TYR A 62 -1.33 -13.76 -8.83
CA TYR A 62 -0.89 -13.69 -7.43
C TYR A 62 -1.91 -14.24 -6.42
N PHE A 63 -3.16 -14.44 -6.81
CA PHE A 63 -4.24 -14.88 -5.92
C PHE A 63 -5.01 -16.08 -6.46
N PRO A 64 -5.59 -16.93 -5.59
CA PRO A 64 -6.51 -17.98 -6.00
C PRO A 64 -7.82 -17.37 -6.53
N ALA A 65 -8.53 -18.12 -7.38
CA ALA A 65 -9.79 -17.67 -8.00
C ALA A 65 -10.90 -17.34 -6.99
N LYS A 66 -10.90 -17.96 -5.80
CA LYS A 66 -11.86 -17.69 -4.73
C LYS A 66 -11.12 -17.42 -3.42
N LEU A 67 -11.37 -16.26 -2.84
CA LEU A 67 -10.84 -15.83 -1.55
C LEU A 67 -11.92 -15.99 -0.46
N ARG A 68 -11.48 -16.19 0.78
CA ARG A 68 -12.32 -16.16 1.98
C ARG A 68 -12.11 -14.81 2.66
N TRP A 69 -13.12 -13.96 2.58
CA TRP A 69 -13.12 -12.60 3.13
C TRP A 69 -13.77 -12.57 4.51
#